data_AF-A0A915YJK0-F1
#
_entry.id   AF-A0A915YJK0-F1
#
_cell.length_a   1.000
_cell.length_b   1.000
_cell.length_c   1.000
_cell.angle_alpha   90.00
_cell.angle_beta   90.00
_cell.angle_gamma   90.00
#
_symmetry.space_group_name_H-M   'P 1'
#
loop_
_entity.id
_entity.type
_entity.pdbx_description
1 polymer ?
#
loop_
_entity_poly.entity_id
_entity_poly.type
_entity_poly.pdbx_seq_one_letter_code
_entity_poly.pdbx_strand_id
1 'polypeptide(L)'
;MKLNNLKPAKGSVKNKKRIARGVGAGSGRTATRGHKGAKSRSGNSNMRYFEGGQMPLQKLVPKRGFKNTHRRYQSSRPAEYTPLNLSQLEYFAAKHDLKEITAAILAELGICSANTVYKVLAGGELKTALEVTANRFSASAKKAIVDAGGKAFIQFKLNTLQGIADADNVDKIDAALIRKHFSFVGEDDSIHVIADGTISNKLTLEVHKISEEAKAQVEALGGTVALV
;
A
#
# COMPACT_ATOMS: atom_id res chain seq x y z
N MET A 1 30.22 25.06 17.91
CA MET A 1 31.07 24.33 16.94
C MET A 1 31.86 25.34 16.13
N LYS A 2 33.19 25.17 15.97
CA LYS A 2 33.99 26.04 15.09
C LYS A 2 33.86 25.55 13.65
N LEU A 3 33.47 26.43 12.73
CA LEU A 3 33.19 26.11 11.31
C LEU A 3 34.38 25.45 10.58
N ASN A 4 35.61 25.78 10.98
CA ASN A 4 36.85 25.28 10.39
C ASN A 4 37.22 23.84 10.77
N ASN A 5 36.61 23.26 11.79
CA ASN A 5 36.92 21.92 12.28
C ASN A 5 35.86 20.87 11.93
N LEU A 6 34.89 21.22 11.08
CA LEU A 6 33.87 20.28 10.60
C LEU A 6 34.48 19.29 9.62
N LYS A 7 34.48 18.00 9.99
CA LYS A 7 34.88 16.90 9.12
C LYS A 7 33.79 15.84 9.11
N PRO A 8 33.56 15.16 7.96
CA PRO A 8 32.60 14.07 7.90
C PRO A 8 33.08 12.88 8.76
N ALA A 9 32.15 12.00 9.15
CA ALA A 9 32.48 10.77 9.84
C ALA A 9 33.50 9.94 9.04
N LYS A 10 34.46 9.32 9.73
CA LYS A 10 35.52 8.52 9.09
C LYS A 10 34.88 7.43 8.22
N GLY A 11 35.22 7.42 6.92
CA GLY A 11 34.69 6.46 5.94
C GLY A 11 33.45 6.93 5.15
N SER A 12 32.84 8.06 5.52
CA SER A 12 31.75 8.68 4.76
C SER A 12 32.18 9.13 3.36
N VAL A 13 33.41 9.64 3.24
CA VAL A 13 34.01 10.04 1.97
C VAL A 13 35.10 9.07 1.54
N LYS A 14 35.07 8.65 0.27
CA LYS A 14 36.10 7.83 -0.37
C LYS A 14 36.79 8.63 -1.45
N ASN A 15 38.11 8.49 -1.56
CA ASN A 15 38.88 9.15 -2.60
C ASN A 15 38.46 8.63 -3.98
N LYS A 16 38.03 9.54 -4.87
CA LYS A 16 37.69 9.18 -6.25
C LYS A 16 38.96 8.82 -7.02
N LYS A 17 38.94 7.68 -7.70
CA LYS A 17 40.01 7.30 -8.63
C LYS A 17 40.06 8.29 -9.80
N ARG A 18 41.12 9.10 -9.86
CA ARG A 18 41.39 10.01 -10.98
C ARG A 18 42.18 9.26 -12.04
N ILE A 19 41.52 8.93 -13.14
CA ILE A 19 42.06 8.12 -14.24
C ILE A 19 42.96 9.00 -15.15
N ALA A 20 43.98 8.41 -15.78
CA ALA A 20 44.88 9.08 -16.73
C ALA A 20 45.68 10.26 -16.12
N ARG A 21 46.28 10.04 -14.94
CA ARG A 21 47.11 11.01 -14.19
C ARG A 21 48.52 10.47 -13.91
N GLY A 22 49.23 10.05 -14.96
CA GLY A 22 50.61 9.56 -14.86
C GLY A 22 50.74 8.11 -14.37
N VAL A 23 51.96 7.56 -14.48
CA VAL A 23 52.24 6.14 -14.21
C VAL A 23 52.16 5.80 -12.71
N GLY A 24 52.62 6.69 -11.84
CA GLY A 24 52.57 6.50 -10.37
C GLY A 24 51.15 6.39 -9.79
N ALA A 25 50.12 6.84 -10.51
CA ALA A 25 48.72 6.72 -10.10
C ALA A 25 48.09 5.34 -10.42
N GLY A 26 48.84 4.39 -11.02
CA GLY A 26 48.38 3.03 -11.34
C GLY A 26 47.26 2.95 -12.40
N SER A 27 46.83 4.09 -12.94
CA SER A 27 45.74 4.19 -13.93
C SER A 27 46.06 5.16 -15.07
N GLY A 28 47.36 5.45 -15.28
CA GLY A 28 47.86 6.41 -16.26
C GLY A 28 47.81 5.90 -17.70
N ARG A 29 48.62 4.87 -18.01
CA ARG A 29 48.98 4.48 -19.39
C ARG A 29 47.79 4.17 -20.30
N THR A 30 46.82 3.40 -19.82
CA THR A 30 45.65 2.95 -20.62
C THR A 30 44.32 3.37 -20.02
N ALA A 31 44.34 4.27 -19.03
CA ALA A 31 43.14 4.70 -18.32
C ALA A 31 42.30 3.52 -17.78
N THR A 32 42.92 2.38 -17.45
CA THR A 32 42.25 1.12 -17.06
C THR A 32 41.34 0.47 -18.11
N ARG A 33 41.45 0.89 -19.38
CA ARG A 33 40.64 0.36 -20.50
C ARG A 33 41.31 -0.78 -21.28
N GLY A 34 42.52 -1.18 -20.90
CA GLY A 34 43.30 -2.21 -21.60
C GLY A 34 43.96 -1.70 -22.88
N HIS A 35 44.39 -2.64 -23.74
CA HIS A 35 45.05 -2.35 -25.03
C HIS A 35 44.05 -2.46 -26.19
N LYS A 36 44.42 -1.87 -27.34
CA LYS A 36 43.84 -1.84 -28.71
C LYS A 36 42.61 -2.73 -29.07
N GLY A 37 41.60 -2.86 -28.21
CA GLY A 37 40.35 -3.57 -28.45
C GLY A 37 39.16 -2.62 -28.50
N ALA A 38 38.00 -3.11 -28.93
CA ALA A 38 36.78 -2.31 -29.08
C ALA A 38 36.37 -1.59 -27.77
N LYS A 39 36.47 -2.27 -26.62
CA LYS A 39 36.21 -1.70 -25.28
C LYS A 39 37.13 -0.53 -24.89
N SER A 40 38.29 -0.38 -25.53
CA SER A 40 39.24 0.71 -25.27
C SER A 40 38.90 2.01 -26.01
N ARG A 41 38.12 1.90 -27.11
CA ARG A 41 37.69 3.03 -27.95
C ARG A 41 36.44 3.70 -27.38
N SER A 42 36.16 4.92 -27.82
CA SER A 42 34.90 5.61 -27.52
C SER A 42 33.70 4.85 -28.12
N GLY A 43 32.53 4.97 -27.49
CA GLY A 43 31.26 4.41 -28.00
C GLY A 43 30.94 2.97 -27.54
N ASN A 44 31.94 2.13 -27.23
CA ASN A 44 31.68 0.74 -26.83
C ASN A 44 30.94 0.61 -25.48
N SER A 45 30.97 1.64 -24.62
CA SER A 45 30.20 1.67 -23.37
C SER A 45 28.68 1.71 -23.58
N ASN A 46 28.22 2.13 -24.77
CA ASN A 46 26.81 2.30 -25.06
C ASN A 46 26.12 0.97 -25.42
N MET A 47 26.90 -0.09 -25.65
CA MET A 47 26.43 -1.42 -26.08
C MET A 47 26.22 -2.37 -24.89
N ARG A 48 25.50 -1.94 -23.85
CA ARG A 48 25.33 -2.72 -22.59
C ARG A 48 24.66 -4.09 -22.77
N TYR A 49 23.82 -4.25 -23.79
CA TYR A 49 23.07 -5.47 -24.09
C TYR A 49 23.60 -6.26 -25.30
N PHE A 50 24.84 -6.00 -25.73
CA PHE A 50 25.45 -6.67 -26.87
C PHE A 50 26.14 -7.99 -26.46
N GLU A 51 25.68 -9.10 -27.02
CA GLU A 51 26.17 -10.46 -26.74
C GLU A 51 27.06 -11.02 -27.88
N GLY A 52 27.83 -10.16 -28.54
CA GLY A 52 28.85 -10.61 -29.51
C GLY A 52 28.30 -11.08 -30.86
N GLY A 53 27.06 -10.73 -31.20
CA GLY A 53 26.38 -11.17 -32.44
C GLY A 53 25.35 -12.28 -32.22
N GLN A 54 25.34 -12.90 -31.05
CA GLN A 54 24.25 -13.76 -30.61
C GLN A 54 22.95 -12.96 -30.44
N MET A 55 21.79 -13.59 -30.68
CA MET A 55 20.49 -12.98 -30.38
C MET A 55 20.36 -12.67 -28.88
N PRO A 56 20.17 -11.40 -28.47
CA PRO A 56 20.09 -11.04 -27.05
C PRO A 56 18.91 -11.71 -26.34
N LEU A 57 19.06 -12.00 -25.05
CA LEU A 57 18.04 -12.65 -24.23
C LEU A 57 16.64 -12.00 -24.34
N GLN A 58 16.59 -10.67 -24.40
CA GLN A 58 15.36 -9.88 -24.55
C GLN A 58 14.57 -10.16 -25.86
N LYS A 59 15.23 -10.70 -26.89
CA LYS A 59 14.61 -11.14 -28.15
C LYS A 59 14.36 -12.64 -28.18
N LEU A 60 15.17 -13.42 -27.46
CA LEU A 60 15.08 -14.88 -27.43
C LEU A 60 13.90 -15.36 -26.59
N VAL A 61 13.60 -14.69 -25.49
CA VAL A 61 12.49 -15.06 -24.60
C VAL A 61 11.19 -14.38 -25.06
N PRO A 62 10.06 -15.10 -25.19
CA PRO A 62 8.79 -14.48 -25.53
C PRO A 62 8.34 -13.52 -24.43
N LYS A 63 7.78 -12.37 -24.82
CA LYS A 63 7.13 -11.46 -23.86
C LYS A 63 5.89 -12.17 -23.29
N ARG A 64 5.88 -12.39 -21.98
CA ARG A 64 4.77 -13.06 -21.27
C ARG A 64 3.96 -12.06 -20.46
N GLY A 65 2.65 -12.20 -20.52
CA GLY A 65 1.70 -11.43 -19.72
C GLY A 65 1.50 -9.98 -20.21
N PHE A 66 0.76 -9.21 -19.41
CA PHE A 66 0.50 -7.80 -19.63
C PHE A 66 0.48 -7.06 -18.28
N LYS A 67 0.76 -5.75 -18.29
CA LYS A 67 0.60 -4.90 -17.10
C LYS A 67 -0.84 -4.42 -17.02
N ASN A 68 -1.62 -4.93 -16.07
CA ASN A 68 -2.98 -4.43 -15.83
C ASN A 68 -2.94 -3.02 -15.20
N THR A 69 -3.40 -2.01 -15.93
CA THR A 69 -3.52 -0.62 -15.46
C THR A 69 -4.66 -0.42 -14.46
N HIS A 70 -5.72 -1.22 -14.55
CA HIS A 70 -6.90 -1.16 -13.68
C HIS A 70 -6.73 -1.92 -12.36
N ARG A 71 -5.51 -2.39 -12.04
CA ARG A 71 -5.22 -3.14 -10.80
C ARG A 71 -5.63 -2.38 -9.52
N ARG A 72 -5.73 -1.04 -9.57
CA ARG A 72 -6.19 -0.22 -8.44
C ARG A 72 -7.70 -0.21 -8.22
N TYR A 73 -8.50 -0.51 -9.25
CA TYR A 73 -9.95 -0.29 -9.27
C TYR A 73 -10.79 -1.57 -9.38
N GLN A 74 -10.18 -2.72 -9.61
CA GLN A 74 -10.92 -3.96 -9.87
C GLN A 74 -11.15 -4.78 -8.59
N SER A 75 -12.41 -5.07 -8.27
CA SER A 75 -12.83 -5.82 -7.07
C SER A 75 -12.27 -7.26 -6.98
N SER A 76 -11.97 -7.87 -8.14
CA SER A 76 -11.57 -9.27 -8.25
C SER A 76 -10.07 -9.54 -8.05
N ARG A 77 -9.19 -8.53 -8.11
CA ARG A 77 -7.75 -8.67 -7.78
C ARG A 77 -7.32 -7.56 -6.83
N PRO A 78 -6.50 -7.86 -5.81
CA PRO A 78 -6.12 -6.86 -4.85
C PRO A 78 -5.37 -5.71 -5.55
N ALA A 79 -5.79 -4.47 -5.27
CA ALA A 79 -4.91 -3.30 -5.35
C ALA A 79 -3.57 -3.58 -4.64
N GLU A 80 -2.58 -2.71 -4.76
CA GLU A 80 -1.39 -2.80 -3.89
C GLU A 80 -1.82 -2.51 -2.44
N TYR A 81 -2.40 -3.52 -1.78
CA TYR A 81 -2.69 -3.48 -0.37
C TYR A 81 -1.38 -3.72 0.36
N THR A 82 -1.06 -2.83 1.28
CA THR A 82 0.01 -3.09 2.23
C THR A 82 -0.45 -4.25 3.14
N PRO A 83 0.28 -5.37 3.19
CA PRO A 83 -0.06 -6.47 4.07
C PRO A 83 0.24 -6.08 5.52
N LEU A 84 -0.72 -6.35 6.40
CA LEU A 84 -0.54 -6.14 7.84
C LEU A 84 -0.92 -7.44 8.55
N ASN A 85 0.02 -8.01 9.31
CA ASN A 85 -0.13 -9.32 9.94
C ASN A 85 -0.66 -9.22 11.38
N LEU A 86 -1.33 -10.27 11.86
CA LEU A 86 -1.83 -10.35 13.25
C LEU A 86 -0.72 -10.17 14.29
N SER A 87 0.48 -10.73 14.06
CA SER A 87 1.63 -10.55 14.96
C SER A 87 2.07 -9.09 15.12
N GLN A 88 1.91 -8.29 14.06
CA GLN A 88 2.22 -6.87 14.10
C GLN A 88 1.15 -6.11 14.88
N LEU A 89 -0.13 -6.45 14.68
CA LEU A 89 -1.23 -5.86 15.45
C LEU A 89 -1.08 -6.11 16.95
N GLU A 90 -0.77 -7.35 17.32
CA GLU A 90 -0.51 -7.73 18.73
C GLU A 90 0.67 -6.92 19.30
N TYR A 91 1.77 -6.79 18.56
CA TYR A 91 2.92 -5.99 19.00
C TYR A 91 2.57 -4.52 19.21
N PHE A 92 1.78 -3.92 18.31
CA PHE A 92 1.35 -2.53 18.44
C PHE A 92 0.34 -2.34 19.56
N ALA A 93 -0.57 -3.28 19.74
CA ALA A 93 -1.53 -3.29 20.84
C ALA A 93 -0.81 -3.36 22.19
N ALA A 94 0.16 -4.26 22.36
CA ALA A 94 0.93 -4.40 23.59
C ALA A 94 1.82 -3.18 23.89
N LYS A 95 2.32 -2.49 22.86
CA LYS A 95 3.21 -1.34 23.03
C LYS A 95 2.46 -0.04 23.37
N HIS A 96 1.24 0.11 22.88
CA HIS A 96 0.47 1.36 22.96
C HIS A 96 -0.87 1.21 23.70
N ASP A 97 -1.14 0.05 24.30
CA ASP A 97 -2.38 -0.31 25.01
C ASP A 97 -3.65 0.00 24.20
N LEU A 98 -3.61 -0.32 22.91
CA LEU A 98 -4.69 -0.04 21.95
C LEU A 98 -5.76 -1.11 22.01
N LYS A 99 -7.03 -0.70 22.16
CA LYS A 99 -8.20 -1.58 22.04
C LYS A 99 -8.86 -1.51 20.66
N GLU A 100 -8.70 -0.37 19.98
CA GLU A 100 -9.20 -0.13 18.63
C GLU A 100 -8.05 0.22 17.69
N ILE A 101 -8.06 -0.38 16.50
CA ILE A 101 -7.09 -0.15 15.44
C ILE A 101 -7.82 0.38 14.22
N THR A 102 -7.64 1.67 13.94
CA THR A 102 -8.14 2.37 12.75
C THR A 102 -6.99 2.87 11.89
N ALA A 103 -7.29 3.23 10.64
CA ALA A 103 -6.29 3.82 9.73
C ALA A 103 -5.67 5.11 10.28
N ALA A 104 -6.44 5.91 11.03
CA ALA A 104 -5.97 7.14 11.67
C ALA A 104 -4.94 6.86 12.77
N ILE A 105 -5.24 5.93 13.68
CA ILE A 105 -4.34 5.51 14.76
C ILE A 105 -3.04 4.94 14.18
N LEU A 106 -3.12 4.11 13.13
CA LEU A 106 -1.94 3.58 12.47
C LEU A 106 -1.07 4.66 11.80
N ALA A 107 -1.68 5.78 11.39
CA ALA A 107 -0.98 6.92 10.81
C ALA A 107 -0.30 7.80 11.87
N GLU A 108 -0.95 8.04 13.00
CA GLU A 108 -0.36 8.74 14.14
C GLU A 108 0.88 8.01 14.69
N LEU A 109 0.83 6.68 14.70
CA LEU A 109 1.95 5.82 15.10
C LEU A 109 3.05 5.72 14.04
N GLY A 110 2.85 6.27 12.84
CA GLY A 110 3.80 6.22 11.73
C GLY A 110 3.97 4.83 11.10
N ILE A 111 3.03 3.91 11.33
CA ILE A 111 3.07 2.53 10.81
C ILE A 111 2.61 2.50 9.35
N CYS A 112 1.59 3.29 9.01
CA CYS A 112 1.05 3.43 7.66
C CYS A 112 0.78 4.91 7.37
N SER A 113 0.80 5.33 6.10
CA SER A 113 0.25 6.65 5.75
C SER A 113 -1.28 6.60 5.81
N ALA A 114 -1.94 7.72 6.16
CA ALA A 114 -3.40 7.83 6.23
C ALA A 114 -4.12 7.40 4.93
N ASN A 115 -3.48 7.59 3.77
CA ASN A 115 -4.03 7.22 2.46
C ASN A 115 -3.68 5.78 2.02
N THR A 116 -3.01 5.01 2.86
CA THR A 116 -2.58 3.65 2.52
C THR A 116 -3.77 2.70 2.63
N VAL A 117 -4.02 1.94 1.56
CA VAL A 117 -5.00 0.85 1.60
C VAL A 117 -4.29 -0.39 2.11
N TYR A 118 -4.79 -1.03 3.17
CA TYR A 118 -4.14 -2.20 3.78
C TYR A 118 -5.07 -3.41 3.87
N LYS A 119 -4.45 -4.59 3.89
CA LYS A 119 -5.14 -5.86 4.03
C LYS A 119 -4.58 -6.61 5.23
N VAL A 120 -5.46 -7.01 6.14
CA VAL A 120 -5.09 -7.80 7.31
C VAL A 120 -4.99 -9.29 6.96
N LEU A 121 -3.85 -9.88 7.29
CA LEU A 121 -3.48 -11.26 6.99
C LEU A 121 -3.22 -12.05 8.28
N ALA A 122 -3.49 -13.36 8.24
CA ALA A 122 -3.36 -14.27 9.39
C ALA A 122 -1.91 -14.72 9.69
N GLY A 123 -0.94 -13.80 9.58
CA GLY A 123 0.43 -14.08 9.95
C GLY A 123 0.64 -13.94 11.46
N GLY A 124 0.79 -15.05 12.18
CA GLY A 124 1.03 -15.08 13.63
C GLY A 124 -0.25 -15.19 14.47
N GLU A 125 -0.07 -15.09 15.79
CA GLU A 125 -1.15 -15.25 16.78
C GLU A 125 -1.64 -13.89 17.29
N LEU A 126 -2.95 -13.81 17.56
CA LEU A 126 -3.59 -12.68 18.24
C LEU A 126 -4.15 -13.20 19.57
N LYS A 127 -3.76 -12.58 20.68
CA LYS A 127 -4.21 -12.97 22.04
C LYS A 127 -5.09 -11.90 22.67
N THR A 128 -4.95 -10.66 22.20
CA THR A 128 -5.73 -9.52 22.65
C THR A 128 -7.04 -9.40 21.86
N ALA A 129 -8.13 -9.09 22.56
CA ALA A 129 -9.39 -8.73 21.92
C ALA A 129 -9.26 -7.32 21.33
N LEU A 130 -9.21 -7.21 20.01
CA LEU A 130 -9.02 -5.95 19.29
C LEU A 130 -10.20 -5.67 18.36
N GLU A 131 -10.63 -4.41 18.33
CA GLU A 131 -11.51 -3.91 17.28
C GLU A 131 -10.66 -3.39 16.10
N VAL A 132 -10.62 -4.14 15.00
CA VAL A 132 -9.78 -3.80 13.84
C VAL A 132 -10.65 -3.32 12.70
N THR A 133 -10.50 -2.06 12.30
CA THR A 133 -11.06 -1.52 11.05
C THR A 133 -10.01 -1.65 9.95
N ALA A 134 -10.32 -2.24 8.80
CA ALA A 134 -9.40 -2.32 7.66
C ALA A 134 -10.12 -2.36 6.31
N ASN A 135 -9.43 -2.04 5.21
CA ASN A 135 -10.04 -2.09 3.88
C ASN A 135 -10.35 -3.52 3.41
N ARG A 136 -9.56 -4.51 3.84
CA ARG A 136 -9.78 -5.93 3.52
C ARG A 136 -9.19 -6.87 4.56
N PHE A 137 -9.81 -8.02 4.74
CA PHE A 137 -9.27 -9.12 5.56
C PHE A 137 -9.11 -10.40 4.75
N SER A 138 -8.17 -11.26 5.16
CA SER A 138 -8.19 -12.67 4.77
C SER A 138 -9.23 -13.46 5.58
N ALA A 139 -9.80 -14.52 5.00
CA ALA A 139 -10.81 -15.33 5.68
C ALA A 139 -10.29 -15.92 7.01
N SER A 140 -9.02 -16.36 7.02
CA SER A 140 -8.36 -16.85 8.23
C SER A 140 -8.12 -15.76 9.27
N ALA A 141 -7.81 -14.52 8.86
CA ALA A 141 -7.61 -13.42 9.80
C ALA A 141 -8.91 -13.01 10.48
N LYS A 142 -10.04 -13.01 9.74
CA LYS A 142 -11.35 -12.70 10.33
C LYS A 142 -11.70 -13.67 11.45
N LYS A 143 -11.55 -14.97 11.17
CA LYS A 143 -11.78 -16.03 12.16
C LYS A 143 -10.91 -15.84 13.39
N ALA A 144 -9.59 -15.68 13.20
CA ALA A 144 -8.66 -15.48 14.30
C ALA A 144 -8.99 -14.25 15.18
N ILE A 145 -9.47 -13.15 14.59
CA ILE A 145 -9.89 -11.95 15.34
C ILE A 145 -11.16 -12.23 16.15
N VAL A 146 -12.16 -12.91 15.56
CA VAL A 146 -13.40 -13.28 16.24
C VAL A 146 -13.16 -14.31 17.34
N ASP A 147 -12.30 -15.30 17.10
CA ASP A 147 -11.91 -16.32 18.08
C ASP A 147 -11.18 -15.71 19.28
N ALA A 148 -10.40 -14.65 19.07
CA ALA A 148 -9.78 -13.86 20.13
C ALA A 148 -10.76 -12.92 20.87
N GLY A 149 -12.05 -12.92 20.50
CA GLY A 149 -13.08 -12.05 21.09
C GLY A 149 -13.09 -10.61 20.57
N GLY A 150 -12.39 -10.34 19.47
CA GLY A 150 -12.36 -9.04 18.80
C GLY A 150 -13.46 -8.86 17.75
N LYS A 151 -13.52 -7.67 17.14
CA LYS A 151 -14.45 -7.34 16.04
C LYS A 151 -13.68 -6.85 14.82
N ALA A 152 -14.00 -7.40 13.65
CA ALA A 152 -13.39 -7.01 12.37
C ALA A 152 -14.36 -6.16 11.55
N PHE A 153 -14.01 -4.90 11.29
CA PHE A 153 -14.81 -3.97 10.50
C PHE A 153 -14.18 -3.72 9.14
N ILE A 154 -14.93 -3.95 8.06
CA ILE A 154 -14.52 -3.61 6.71
C ILE A 154 -14.80 -2.13 6.44
N GLN A 155 -13.75 -1.37 6.13
CA GLN A 155 -13.81 0.06 5.88
C GLN A 155 -14.30 0.38 4.46
N PHE A 156 -15.36 1.18 4.36
CA PHE A 156 -15.82 1.81 3.12
C PHE A 156 -15.76 3.34 3.20
N LYS A 157 -15.52 3.99 2.06
CA LYS A 157 -15.44 5.45 1.93
C LYS A 157 -16.77 5.99 1.40
N LEU A 158 -17.17 7.18 1.82
CA LEU A 158 -18.41 7.80 1.32
C LEU A 158 -18.43 8.00 -0.21
N ASN A 159 -17.33 8.42 -0.82
CA ASN A 159 -17.24 8.53 -2.29
C ASN A 159 -17.50 7.20 -3.01
N THR A 160 -17.02 6.08 -2.44
CA THR A 160 -17.28 4.76 -3.04
C THR A 160 -18.75 4.34 -2.93
N LEU A 161 -19.44 4.76 -1.87
CA LEU A 161 -20.87 4.51 -1.69
C LEU A 161 -21.71 5.38 -2.63
N GLN A 162 -21.32 6.64 -2.82
CA GLN A 162 -21.94 7.53 -3.82
C GLN A 162 -21.82 6.94 -5.24
N GLY A 163 -20.64 6.45 -5.63
CA GLY A 163 -20.45 5.82 -6.93
C GLY A 163 -21.30 4.56 -7.15
N ILE A 164 -21.65 3.82 -6.09
CA ILE A 164 -22.60 2.70 -6.17
C ILE A 164 -24.03 3.21 -6.40
N ALA A 165 -24.44 4.23 -5.63
CA ALA A 165 -25.76 4.82 -5.77
C ALA A 165 -25.99 5.39 -7.18
N ASP A 166 -24.98 6.04 -7.75
CA ASP A 166 -25.05 6.60 -9.11
C ASP A 166 -25.07 5.50 -10.19
N ALA A 167 -24.41 4.37 -9.96
CA ALA A 167 -24.37 3.25 -10.90
C ALA A 167 -25.69 2.46 -10.97
N ASP A 168 -26.32 2.22 -9.82
CA ASP A 168 -27.58 1.46 -9.71
C ASP A 168 -28.82 2.37 -9.67
N ASN A 169 -28.64 3.69 -9.55
CA ASN A 169 -29.70 4.71 -9.45
C ASN A 169 -30.63 4.48 -8.24
N VAL A 170 -30.03 4.16 -7.07
CA VAL A 170 -30.73 3.82 -5.83
C VAL A 170 -30.25 4.73 -4.69
N ASP A 171 -31.18 5.34 -3.96
CA ASP A 171 -30.89 6.22 -2.81
C ASP A 171 -30.61 5.45 -1.51
N LYS A 172 -31.04 4.18 -1.43
CA LYS A 172 -30.85 3.28 -0.28
C LYS A 172 -29.62 2.37 -0.47
N ILE A 173 -28.67 2.45 0.46
CA ILE A 173 -27.47 1.62 0.48
C ILE A 173 -27.51 0.70 1.69
N ASP A 174 -27.86 -0.56 1.42
CA ASP A 174 -27.89 -1.64 2.41
C ASP A 174 -26.67 -2.56 2.28
N ALA A 175 -26.38 -3.36 3.30
CA ALA A 175 -25.34 -4.38 3.26
C ALA A 175 -25.49 -5.33 2.06
N ALA A 176 -26.72 -5.63 1.62
CA ALA A 176 -26.99 -6.45 0.43
C ALA A 176 -26.54 -5.79 -0.89
N LEU A 177 -26.74 -4.47 -1.03
CA LEU A 177 -26.31 -3.71 -2.20
C LEU A 177 -24.77 -3.65 -2.26
N ILE A 178 -24.13 -3.43 -1.11
CA ILE A 178 -22.67 -3.41 -0.99
C ILE A 178 -22.10 -4.79 -1.40
N ARG A 179 -22.72 -5.90 -1.00
CA ARG A 179 -22.30 -7.26 -1.38
C ARG A 179 -22.38 -7.53 -2.89
N LYS A 180 -23.40 -6.99 -3.58
CA LYS A 180 -23.57 -7.14 -5.03
C LYS A 180 -22.40 -6.52 -5.80
N HIS A 181 -21.92 -5.35 -5.38
CA HIS A 181 -20.79 -4.67 -6.00
C HIS A 181 -19.43 -5.16 -5.49
N PHE A 182 -19.37 -5.61 -4.23
CA PHE A 182 -18.15 -6.08 -3.58
C PHE A 182 -18.27 -7.54 -3.13
N SER A 183 -17.90 -8.45 -4.03
CA SER A 183 -17.93 -9.91 -3.79
C SER A 183 -17.01 -10.43 -2.67
N PHE A 184 -16.27 -9.55 -1.98
CA PHE A 184 -15.41 -9.91 -0.85
C PHE A 184 -16.05 -9.67 0.52
N VAL A 185 -17.24 -9.06 0.57
CA VAL A 185 -18.04 -8.88 1.79
C VAL A 185 -18.99 -10.07 1.89
N GLY A 186 -18.88 -10.83 2.98
CA GLY A 186 -19.75 -11.96 3.32
C GLY A 186 -21.00 -11.52 4.09
N GLU A 187 -21.81 -12.49 4.49
CA GLU A 187 -23.04 -12.23 5.26
C GLU A 187 -22.77 -11.76 6.69
N ASP A 188 -21.74 -12.33 7.33
CA ASP A 188 -21.40 -12.03 8.74
C ASP A 188 -20.40 -10.87 8.89
N ASP A 189 -20.06 -10.19 7.79
CA ASP A 189 -19.07 -9.11 7.82
C ASP A 189 -19.67 -7.79 8.32
N SER A 190 -19.06 -7.21 9.35
CA SER A 190 -19.40 -5.88 9.84
C SER A 190 -18.78 -4.77 8.98
N ILE A 191 -19.56 -3.72 8.71
CA ILE A 191 -19.19 -2.62 7.82
C ILE A 191 -18.99 -1.34 8.63
N HIS A 192 -17.86 -0.66 8.40
CA HIS A 192 -17.55 0.66 8.97
C HIS A 192 -17.40 1.69 7.85
N VAL A 193 -18.22 2.74 7.87
CA VAL A 193 -18.18 3.84 6.90
C VAL A 193 -17.40 5.04 7.45
N ILE A 194 -16.45 5.56 6.66
CA ILE A 194 -15.58 6.69 7.02
C ILE A 194 -15.78 7.85 6.04
N ALA A 195 -15.66 9.08 6.56
CA ALA A 195 -15.68 10.32 5.81
C ALA A 195 -14.44 10.44 4.93
N ASP A 196 -14.55 10.06 3.66
CA ASP A 196 -13.53 10.33 2.66
C ASP A 196 -14.20 10.59 1.29
N GLY A 197 -14.14 11.85 0.88
CA GLY A 197 -14.76 12.42 -0.32
C GLY A 197 -16.10 13.11 -0.09
N THR A 198 -16.62 13.77 -1.12
CA THR A 198 -17.89 14.52 -1.10
C THR A 198 -19.05 13.65 -1.58
N ILE A 199 -20.19 13.77 -0.92
CA ILE A 199 -21.47 13.20 -1.37
C ILE A 199 -22.20 14.24 -2.21
N SER A 200 -22.83 13.82 -3.31
CA SER A 200 -23.62 14.70 -4.19
C SER A 200 -25.13 14.49 -4.05
N ASN A 201 -25.57 13.27 -3.72
CA ASN A 201 -26.99 12.91 -3.65
C ASN A 201 -27.42 12.54 -2.22
N LYS A 202 -28.73 12.54 -1.95
CA LYS A 202 -29.28 12.11 -0.65
C LYS A 202 -29.17 10.59 -0.55
N LEU A 203 -28.59 10.08 0.53
CA LEU A 203 -28.39 8.64 0.73
C LEU A 203 -28.97 8.17 2.06
N THR A 204 -29.64 7.02 2.03
CA THR A 204 -30.04 6.27 3.22
C THR A 204 -29.06 5.12 3.43
N LEU A 205 -28.32 5.11 4.54
CA LEU A 205 -27.28 4.10 4.84
C LEU A 205 -27.73 3.16 5.95
N GLU A 206 -27.71 1.84 5.70
CA GLU A 206 -27.89 0.79 6.72
C GLU A 206 -26.55 0.07 6.96
N VAL A 207 -25.82 0.47 8.02
CA VAL A 207 -24.44 -0.01 8.29
C VAL A 207 -24.18 -0.24 9.78
N HIS A 208 -23.18 -1.06 10.11
CA HIS A 208 -22.91 -1.48 11.51
C HIS A 208 -22.15 -0.43 12.33
N LYS A 209 -21.24 0.33 11.70
CA LYS A 209 -20.49 1.43 12.33
C LYS A 209 -20.32 2.59 11.34
N ILE A 210 -20.43 3.83 11.82
CA ILE A 210 -20.19 5.03 11.03
C ILE A 210 -19.34 6.01 11.84
N SER A 211 -18.40 6.71 11.19
CA SER A 211 -17.66 7.79 11.85
C SER A 211 -18.54 9.02 12.07
N GLU A 212 -18.28 9.80 13.12
CA GLU A 212 -19.06 11.00 13.45
C GLU A 212 -19.06 12.01 12.30
N GLU A 213 -17.90 12.20 11.66
CA GLU A 213 -17.75 13.06 10.49
C GLU A 213 -18.57 12.58 9.28
N ALA A 214 -18.67 11.26 9.08
CA ALA A 214 -19.43 10.70 7.96
C ALA A 214 -20.93 10.89 8.17
N LYS A 215 -21.40 10.70 9.41
CA LYS A 215 -22.78 10.94 9.79
C LYS A 215 -23.17 12.40 9.53
N ALA A 216 -22.32 13.35 9.95
CA ALA A 216 -22.57 14.77 9.72
C ALA A 216 -22.68 15.14 8.23
N GLN A 217 -21.85 14.55 7.36
CA GLN A 217 -21.90 14.79 5.91
C GLN A 217 -23.17 14.22 5.25
N VAL A 218 -23.64 13.05 5.68
CA VAL A 218 -24.87 12.43 5.18
C VAL A 218 -26.10 13.23 5.63
N GLU A 219 -26.14 13.62 6.90
CA GLU A 219 -27.25 14.40 7.47
C GLU A 219 -27.31 15.83 6.89
N ALA A 220 -26.18 16.46 6.59
CA ALA A 220 -26.11 17.78 5.97
C ALA A 220 -26.80 17.84 4.58
N LEU A 221 -26.82 16.72 3.86
CA LEU A 221 -27.52 16.60 2.56
C LEU A 221 -28.96 16.10 2.72
N GLY A 222 -29.40 15.77 3.94
CA GLY A 222 -30.74 15.26 4.25
C GLY A 222 -30.90 13.75 4.03
N GLY A 223 -29.80 12.99 4.08
CA GLY A 223 -29.82 11.52 4.12
C GLY A 223 -30.10 10.99 5.53
N THR A 224 -30.42 9.69 5.64
CA THR A 224 -30.71 9.02 6.92
C THR A 224 -29.72 7.88 7.17
N VAL A 225 -29.24 7.75 8.40
CA VAL A 225 -28.33 6.65 8.79
C VAL A 225 -29.03 5.77 9.82
N ALA A 226 -29.20 4.50 9.49
CA ALA A 226 -29.68 3.47 10.39
C ALA A 226 -28.52 2.53 10.75
N LEU A 227 -28.31 2.34 12.05
CA LEU A 227 -27.33 1.39 12.58
C LEU A 227 -28.01 0.02 12.75
N VAL A 228 -27.40 -1.03 12.18
CA VAL A 228 -27.86 -2.43 12.23
C VAL A 228 -26.92 -3.26 13.08
#